data_AF-A0A1F3A1N7-F1
#
_entry.id   AF-A0A1F3A1N7-F1
#
_cell.length_a   1.000
_cell.length_b   1.000
_cell.length_c   1.000
_cell.angle_alpha   90.00
_cell.angle_beta   90.00
_cell.angle_gamma   90.00
#
_symmetry.space_group_name_H-M   'P 1'
#
loop_
_entity.id
_entity.type
_entity.pdbx_description
1 polymer ?
#
loop_
_entity_poly.entity_id
_entity_poly.type
_entity_poly.pdbx_seq_one_letter_code
_entity_poly.pdbx_strand_id
1 'polypeptide(L)'
;MEPSGSADPGPMSLESDMKSEALFSALSRNLGAFDGYVGVNNHMGSKFTRDEQAMKRVLAFLDRRGLFFIDSLTTGSSAAAKAGAAVGADVYVRDVFLDSEPGAARIQRQLDLAERIAQKTGYAIVICHPRRETLDVIGPWLTTAPARGFDLATVSSLKAISAAQLASVAP
;
A
#
# COMPACT_ATOMS: atom_id res chain seq x y z
N MET A 1 -8.96 7.19 -4.75
CA MET A 1 -9.82 7.36 -3.55
C MET A 1 -9.85 8.84 -3.19
N GLU A 2 -10.95 9.30 -2.60
CA GLU A 2 -11.18 10.71 -2.25
C GLU A 2 -9.98 11.36 -1.51
N PRO A 3 -9.32 12.35 -2.11
CA PRO A 3 -8.32 13.16 -1.44
C PRO A 3 -8.98 14.21 -0.54
N SER A 4 -8.22 14.72 0.42
CA SER A 4 -8.51 16.04 0.99
C SER A 4 -8.23 17.12 -0.06
N GLY A 5 -9.11 18.13 -0.17
CA GLY A 5 -8.98 19.22 -1.14
C GLY A 5 -9.75 18.98 -2.43
N SER A 6 -9.31 19.61 -3.53
CA SER A 6 -10.02 19.62 -4.82
C SER A 6 -9.34 18.79 -5.92
N ALA A 7 -8.37 17.95 -5.56
CA ALA A 7 -7.70 17.09 -6.52
C ALA A 7 -8.69 16.05 -7.05
N ASP A 8 -8.66 15.79 -8.35
CA ASP A 8 -9.49 14.77 -8.99
C ASP A 8 -8.79 13.40 -8.93
N PRO A 9 -9.33 12.42 -8.18
CA PRO A 9 -8.80 11.05 -8.13
C PRO A 9 -9.06 10.23 -9.39
N GLY A 10 -9.80 10.77 -10.37
CA GLY A 10 -10.19 10.11 -11.61
C GLY A 10 -11.54 9.40 -11.54
N PRO A 11 -11.99 8.80 -12.65
CA PRO A 11 -13.29 8.15 -12.73
C PRO A 11 -13.41 6.96 -11.76
N MET A 12 -14.63 6.69 -11.31
CA MET A 12 -14.93 5.58 -10.38
C MET A 12 -14.17 5.67 -9.05
N SER A 13 -13.82 6.89 -8.63
CA SER A 13 -13.24 7.13 -7.31
C SER A 13 -14.17 6.68 -6.20
N LEU A 14 -13.58 6.18 -5.12
CA LEU A 14 -14.32 5.86 -3.91
C LEU A 14 -14.36 7.11 -3.03
N GLU A 15 -15.58 7.57 -2.74
CA GLU A 15 -15.86 8.72 -1.88
C GLU A 15 -16.42 8.24 -0.53
N SER A 16 -16.04 8.91 0.56
CA SER A 16 -16.34 8.45 1.93
C SER A 16 -17.85 8.41 2.24
N ASP A 17 -18.61 9.30 1.60
CA ASP A 17 -20.06 9.45 1.74
C ASP A 17 -20.88 8.58 0.77
N MET A 18 -20.22 7.76 -0.07
CA MET A 18 -20.91 6.83 -0.96
C MET A 18 -21.80 5.86 -0.17
N LYS A 19 -23.05 5.73 -0.63
CA LYS A 19 -23.93 4.64 -0.23
C LYS A 19 -23.31 3.29 -0.61
N SER A 20 -23.60 2.26 0.17
CA SER A 20 -23.02 0.92 0.01
C SER A 20 -23.15 0.37 -1.41
N GLU A 21 -24.30 0.53 -2.06
CA GLU A 21 -24.54 0.05 -3.42
C GLU A 21 -23.61 0.73 -4.44
N ALA A 22 -23.45 2.05 -4.34
CA ALA A 22 -22.56 2.82 -5.20
C ALA A 22 -21.09 2.46 -4.96
N LEU A 23 -20.69 2.36 -3.68
CA LEU A 23 -19.34 1.98 -3.29
C LEU A 23 -18.96 0.59 -3.82
N PHE A 24 -19.83 -0.41 -3.64
CA PHE A 24 -19.57 -1.77 -4.10
C PHE A 24 -19.64 -1.90 -5.63
N SER A 25 -20.49 -1.13 -6.29
CA SER A 25 -20.51 -1.04 -7.76
C SER A 25 -19.20 -0.46 -8.29
N ALA A 26 -18.71 0.64 -7.69
CA ALA A 26 -17.43 1.25 -8.04
C ALA A 26 -16.24 0.30 -7.80
N LEU A 27 -16.20 -0.36 -6.62
CA LEU A 27 -15.19 -1.37 -6.33
C LEU A 27 -15.22 -2.52 -7.35
N SER A 28 -16.39 -3.06 -7.66
CA SER A 28 -16.52 -4.17 -8.62
C SER A 28 -16.05 -3.78 -10.01
N ARG A 29 -16.35 -2.55 -10.46
CA ARG A 29 -15.87 -2.03 -11.75
C ARG A 29 -14.36 -1.84 -11.77
N ASN A 30 -13.79 -1.23 -10.74
CA ASN A 30 -12.33 -1.03 -10.63
C ASN A 30 -11.59 -2.38 -10.62
N LEU A 31 -12.09 -3.35 -9.87
CA LEU A 31 -11.52 -4.70 -9.78
C LEU A 31 -11.73 -5.54 -11.04
N GLY A 32 -12.75 -5.24 -11.85
CA GLY A 32 -13.03 -5.94 -13.10
C GLY A 32 -12.25 -5.39 -14.31
N ALA A 33 -11.48 -4.33 -14.15
CA ALA A 33 -10.73 -3.70 -15.24
C ALA A 33 -9.46 -4.47 -15.64
N PHE A 34 -8.95 -5.34 -14.76
CA PHE A 34 -7.77 -6.18 -14.97
C PHE A 34 -7.93 -7.46 -14.13
N ASP A 35 -7.09 -8.49 -14.33
CA ASP A 35 -7.10 -9.75 -13.58
C ASP A 35 -5.71 -10.11 -13.03
N GLY A 36 -5.56 -11.26 -12.37
CA GLY A 36 -4.25 -11.75 -11.89
C GLY A 36 -3.60 -11.00 -10.72
N TYR A 37 -4.26 -9.98 -10.14
CA TYR A 37 -3.79 -9.32 -8.93
C TYR A 37 -4.18 -10.11 -7.66
N VAL A 38 -3.39 -9.93 -6.60
CA VAL A 38 -3.58 -10.61 -5.30
C VAL A 38 -3.90 -9.63 -4.15
N GLY A 39 -3.91 -8.34 -4.46
CA GLY A 39 -4.19 -7.25 -3.54
C GLY A 39 -4.27 -5.93 -4.27
N VAL A 40 -4.67 -4.87 -3.56
CA VAL A 40 -4.83 -3.51 -4.10
C VAL A 40 -4.19 -2.48 -3.19
N ASN A 41 -3.93 -1.30 -3.74
CA ASN A 41 -3.35 -0.16 -3.03
C ASN A 41 -4.17 1.11 -3.31
N ASN A 42 -4.24 2.05 -2.36
CA ASN A 42 -4.90 3.32 -2.61
C ASN A 42 -4.02 4.29 -3.42
N HIS A 43 -4.59 4.78 -4.51
CA HIS A 43 -4.19 6.04 -5.12
C HIS A 43 -4.92 7.21 -4.43
N MET A 44 -4.17 8.24 -4.02
CA MET A 44 -4.67 9.34 -3.18
C MET A 44 -5.33 8.84 -1.87
N GLY A 45 -6.56 9.27 -1.57
CA GLY A 45 -7.33 8.74 -0.44
C GLY A 45 -7.14 9.45 0.89
N SER A 46 -6.46 10.60 0.96
CA SER A 46 -6.19 11.26 2.25
C SER A 46 -7.43 11.68 3.04
N LYS A 47 -8.61 11.80 2.40
CA LYS A 47 -9.90 11.93 3.09
C LYS A 47 -10.55 10.56 3.30
N PHE A 48 -10.64 9.74 2.26
CA PHE A 48 -11.27 8.41 2.34
C PHE A 48 -10.67 7.52 3.43
N THR A 49 -9.33 7.42 3.51
CA THR A 49 -8.66 6.50 4.43
C THR A 49 -8.76 6.93 5.88
N ARG A 50 -9.14 8.18 6.19
CA ARG A 50 -9.44 8.63 7.57
C ARG A 50 -10.79 8.12 8.07
N ASP A 51 -11.72 7.83 7.16
CA ASP A 51 -13.03 7.31 7.52
C ASP A 51 -12.95 5.80 7.79
N GLU A 52 -12.91 5.45 9.07
CA GLU A 52 -12.85 4.06 9.52
C GLU A 52 -14.04 3.23 9.02
N GLN A 53 -15.26 3.81 8.95
CA GLN A 53 -16.44 3.06 8.52
C GLN A 53 -16.42 2.82 7.01
N ALA A 54 -15.98 3.80 6.22
CA ALA A 54 -15.76 3.63 4.79
C ALA A 54 -14.67 2.57 4.51
N MET A 55 -13.55 2.65 5.25
CA MET A 55 -12.48 1.65 5.15
C MET A 55 -12.96 0.25 5.54
N LYS A 56 -13.75 0.07 6.61
CA LYS A 56 -14.33 -1.23 6.97
C LYS A 56 -15.15 -1.84 5.84
N ARG A 57 -15.98 -1.02 5.15
CA ARG A 57 -16.78 -1.50 4.00
C ARG A 57 -15.89 -1.96 2.84
N VAL A 58 -14.86 -1.19 2.50
CA VAL A 58 -13.91 -1.55 1.42
C VAL A 58 -13.13 -2.81 1.79
N LEU A 59 -12.54 -2.85 2.98
CA LEU A 59 -11.68 -3.94 3.41
C LEU A 59 -12.45 -5.26 3.56
N ALA A 60 -13.67 -5.23 4.13
CA ALA A 60 -14.52 -6.41 4.19
C ALA A 60 -14.97 -6.91 2.80
N PHE A 61 -15.04 -6.03 1.80
CA PHE A 61 -15.34 -6.42 0.42
C PHE A 61 -14.14 -7.07 -0.28
N LEU A 62 -12.92 -6.57 -0.01
CA LEU A 62 -11.66 -7.11 -0.52
C LEU A 62 -11.33 -8.46 0.12
N ASP A 63 -11.51 -8.57 1.43
CA ASP A 63 -11.27 -9.80 2.20
C ASP A 63 -12.10 -10.99 1.71
N ARG A 64 -13.40 -10.78 1.43
CA ARG A 64 -14.27 -11.82 0.83
C ARG A 64 -13.79 -12.32 -0.54
N ARG A 65 -12.87 -11.59 -1.18
CA ARG A 65 -12.25 -11.95 -2.47
C ARG A 65 -10.82 -12.48 -2.29
N GLY A 66 -10.35 -12.64 -1.06
CA GLY A 66 -8.98 -13.07 -0.74
C GLY A 66 -7.91 -12.00 -1.00
N LEU A 67 -8.31 -10.74 -1.19
CA LEU A 67 -7.41 -9.64 -1.57
C LEU A 67 -6.92 -8.89 -0.34
N PHE A 68 -5.60 -8.68 -0.25
CA PHE A 68 -5.05 -7.77 0.75
C PHE A 68 -5.08 -6.31 0.29
N PHE A 69 -4.96 -5.39 1.24
CA PHE A 69 -4.87 -3.96 1.00
C PHE A 69 -3.51 -3.41 1.43
N ILE A 70 -2.87 -2.62 0.57
CA ILE A 70 -1.72 -1.80 0.92
C ILE A 70 -2.21 -0.37 1.15
N ASP A 71 -1.93 0.20 2.31
CA ASP A 71 -2.10 1.62 2.56
C ASP A 71 -0.84 2.39 2.14
N SER A 72 -0.99 3.26 1.14
CA SER A 72 0.05 4.22 0.71
C SER A 72 0.41 5.25 1.78
N LEU A 73 -0.38 5.35 2.85
CA LEU A 73 -0.25 6.27 3.96
C LEU A 73 -0.19 7.74 3.49
N THR A 74 -1.18 8.13 2.68
CA THR A 74 -1.29 9.50 2.13
C THR A 74 -1.76 10.53 3.17
N THR A 75 -2.03 10.06 4.40
CA THR A 75 -2.36 10.88 5.57
C THR A 75 -1.88 10.18 6.84
N GLY A 76 -1.32 10.93 7.79
CA GLY A 76 -0.87 10.38 9.08
C GLY A 76 -2.00 9.87 9.99
N SER A 77 -3.25 10.17 9.65
CA SER A 77 -4.46 9.73 10.37
C SER A 77 -5.25 8.64 9.63
N SER A 78 -4.58 7.85 8.79
CA SER A 78 -5.24 6.73 8.11
C SER A 78 -5.79 5.72 9.13
N ALA A 79 -7.03 5.30 8.92
CA ALA A 79 -7.72 4.29 9.71
C ALA A 79 -7.62 2.89 9.08
N ALA A 80 -6.90 2.71 7.97
CA ALA A 80 -6.86 1.46 7.21
C ALA A 80 -6.47 0.25 8.08
N ALA A 81 -5.37 0.35 8.84
CA ALA A 81 -4.91 -0.74 9.70
C ALA A 81 -5.93 -1.09 10.81
N LYS A 82 -6.49 -0.07 11.46
CA LYS A 82 -7.53 -0.25 12.50
C LYS A 82 -8.81 -0.88 11.93
N ALA A 83 -9.25 -0.41 10.76
CA ALA A 83 -10.41 -0.95 10.06
C ALA A 83 -10.18 -2.40 9.61
N GLY A 84 -8.99 -2.72 9.11
CA GLY A 84 -8.59 -4.07 8.71
C GLY A 84 -8.65 -5.05 9.87
N ALA A 85 -8.01 -4.71 10.99
CA ALA A 85 -8.07 -5.51 12.21
C ALA A 85 -9.51 -5.76 12.69
N ALA A 86 -10.39 -4.78 12.57
CA ALA A 86 -11.79 -4.91 12.99
C ALA A 86 -12.63 -5.84 12.10
N VAL A 87 -12.25 -6.07 10.85
CA VAL A 87 -12.99 -6.93 9.90
C VAL A 87 -12.22 -8.18 9.49
N GLY A 88 -11.03 -8.41 10.06
CA GLY A 88 -10.17 -9.56 9.75
C GLY A 88 -9.43 -9.46 8.41
N ALA A 89 -9.36 -8.27 7.79
CA ALA A 89 -8.71 -8.10 6.49
C ALA A 89 -7.20 -7.89 6.61
N ASP A 90 -6.45 -8.51 5.70
CA ASP A 90 -5.01 -8.28 5.52
C ASP A 90 -4.74 -6.83 5.07
N VAL A 91 -4.13 -6.02 5.95
CA VAL A 91 -3.71 -4.66 5.65
C VAL A 91 -2.22 -4.49 5.92
N TYR A 92 -1.50 -4.01 4.92
CA TYR A 92 -0.09 -3.63 4.99
C TYR A 92 0.05 -2.13 4.80
N VAL A 93 0.97 -1.49 5.51
CA VAL A 93 1.22 -0.05 5.39
C VAL A 93 2.60 0.16 4.79
N ARG A 94 2.76 1.07 3.83
CA ARG A 94 4.10 1.34 3.31
C ARG A 94 5.03 1.84 4.42
N ASP A 95 6.32 1.59 4.24
CA ASP A 95 7.39 2.20 5.03
C ASP A 95 8.00 3.41 4.29
N VAL A 96 8.24 3.27 2.98
CA VAL A 96 8.96 4.27 2.17
C VAL A 96 8.24 4.60 0.86
N PHE A 97 8.20 5.89 0.47
CA PHE A 97 7.67 6.38 -0.81
C PHE A 97 8.79 7.11 -1.50
N LEU A 98 9.36 6.46 -2.50
CA LEU A 98 10.64 6.87 -3.07
C LEU A 98 10.58 8.23 -3.76
N ASP A 99 9.46 8.52 -4.43
CA ASP A 99 9.32 9.65 -5.35
C ASP A 99 8.09 10.53 -5.04
N SER A 100 7.70 10.60 -3.76
CA SER A 100 6.70 11.56 -3.29
C SER A 100 7.11 13.00 -3.61
N GLU A 101 8.42 13.27 -3.59
CA GLU A 101 9.05 14.48 -4.11
C GLU A 101 10.02 14.11 -5.22
N PRO A 102 10.10 14.90 -6.31
CA PRO A 102 11.01 14.65 -7.43
C PRO A 102 12.48 14.87 -7.04
N GLY A 103 13.38 14.23 -7.80
CA GLY A 103 14.83 14.38 -7.67
C GLY A 103 15.54 13.07 -7.31
N ALA A 104 16.45 12.64 -8.17
CA ALA A 104 17.26 11.43 -7.99
C ALA A 104 17.94 11.33 -6.62
N ALA A 105 18.49 12.43 -6.10
CA ALA A 105 19.12 12.45 -4.78
C ALA A 105 18.12 12.21 -3.63
N ARG A 106 16.85 12.62 -3.78
CA ARG A 106 15.80 12.31 -2.80
C ARG A 106 15.43 10.84 -2.86
N ILE A 107 15.25 10.31 -4.07
CA ILE A 107 14.96 8.89 -4.29
C ILE A 107 16.06 8.02 -3.64
N GLN A 108 17.34 8.37 -3.84
CA GLN A 108 18.45 7.66 -3.21
C GLN A 108 18.37 7.69 -1.67
N ARG A 109 18.10 8.86 -1.06
CA ARG A 109 17.94 8.94 0.40
C ARG A 109 16.77 8.10 0.93
N GLN A 110 15.70 7.98 0.15
CA GLN A 110 14.57 7.11 0.49
C GLN A 110 14.94 5.63 0.37
N LEU A 111 15.75 5.24 -0.62
CA LEU A 111 16.31 3.88 -0.70
C LEU A 111 17.20 3.58 0.51
N ASP A 112 18.08 4.49 0.90
CA ASP A 112 18.91 4.33 2.10
C ASP A 112 18.04 4.21 3.37
N LEU A 113 16.90 4.90 3.42
CA LEU A 113 15.92 4.76 4.50
C LEU A 113 15.26 3.39 4.49
N ALA A 114 14.87 2.88 3.32
CA ALA A 114 14.29 1.55 3.18
C ALA A 114 15.25 0.46 3.68
N GLU A 115 16.53 0.57 3.33
CA GLU A 115 17.59 -0.32 3.81
C GLU A 115 17.70 -0.30 5.34
N ARG A 116 17.75 0.88 5.96
CA ARG A 116 17.79 1.02 7.42
C ARG A 116 16.56 0.44 8.11
N ILE A 117 15.37 0.61 7.53
CA ILE A 117 14.13 0.04 8.06
C ILE A 117 14.22 -1.49 7.97
N ALA A 118 14.51 -2.04 6.79
CA ALA A 118 14.60 -3.48 6.58
C ALA A 118 15.63 -4.16 7.50
N GLN A 119 16.78 -3.54 7.75
CA GLN A 119 17.77 -4.05 8.70
C GLN A 119 17.24 -4.12 10.14
N LYS A 120 16.34 -3.21 10.53
CA LYS A 120 15.79 -3.14 11.88
C LYS A 120 14.58 -4.05 12.08
N THR A 121 13.72 -4.17 11.07
CA THR A 121 12.41 -4.84 11.16
C THR A 121 12.37 -6.19 10.43
N GLY A 122 13.40 -6.51 9.65
CA GLY A 122 13.48 -7.70 8.79
C GLY A 122 12.93 -7.48 7.37
N TYR A 123 12.16 -6.42 7.13
CA TYR A 123 11.62 -6.07 5.80
C TYR A 123 11.23 -4.59 5.71
N ALA A 124 11.11 -4.05 4.50
CA ALA A 124 10.51 -2.74 4.27
C ALA A 124 9.60 -2.78 3.04
N ILE A 125 8.42 -2.16 3.15
CA ILE A 125 7.46 -2.00 2.06
C ILE A 125 7.70 -0.64 1.41
N VAL A 126 8.07 -0.67 0.13
CA VAL A 126 8.44 0.51 -0.62
C VAL A 126 7.47 0.71 -1.78
N ILE A 127 6.99 1.93 -1.98
CA ILE A 127 6.18 2.30 -3.15
C ILE A 127 6.84 3.43 -3.93
N CYS A 128 6.49 3.53 -5.21
CA CYS A 128 6.92 4.59 -6.11
C CYS A 128 5.98 4.71 -7.30
N HIS A 129 6.12 5.78 -8.09
CA HIS A 129 5.48 5.90 -9.38
C HIS A 129 6.40 5.36 -10.50
N PRO A 130 5.85 4.90 -11.64
CA PRO A 130 6.63 4.44 -12.78
C PRO A 130 7.20 5.61 -13.60
N ARG A 131 7.87 6.56 -12.94
CA ARG A 131 8.49 7.72 -13.59
C ARG A 131 9.88 7.36 -14.10
N ARG A 132 10.31 8.00 -15.19
CA ARG A 132 11.63 7.75 -15.78
C ARG A 132 12.77 7.96 -14.78
N GLU A 133 12.77 9.10 -14.07
CA GLU A 133 13.78 9.39 -13.04
C GLU A 133 13.80 8.34 -11.94
N THR A 134 12.63 7.90 -11.48
CA THR A 134 12.50 6.86 -10.45
C THR A 134 13.09 5.53 -10.93
N LEU A 135 12.81 5.12 -12.16
CA LEU A 135 13.37 3.90 -12.76
C LEU A 135 14.88 3.98 -12.98
N ASP A 136 15.40 5.15 -13.39
CA ASP A 136 16.83 5.37 -13.62
C ASP A 136 17.65 5.23 -12.32
N VAL A 137 17.05 5.52 -11.15
CA VAL A 137 17.69 5.33 -9.83
C VAL A 137 17.47 3.92 -9.28
N ILE A 138 16.24 3.40 -9.33
CA ILE A 138 15.90 2.10 -8.74
C ILE A 138 16.58 0.96 -9.50
N GLY A 139 16.67 1.03 -10.83
CA GLY A 139 17.26 -0.05 -11.65
C GLY A 139 18.66 -0.48 -11.18
N PRO A 140 19.65 0.43 -11.10
CA PRO A 140 20.98 0.13 -10.55
C PRO A 140 20.96 -0.26 -9.06
N TRP A 141 20.04 0.29 -8.28
CA TRP A 141 19.91 -0.06 -6.86
C TRP A 141 19.49 -1.53 -6.69
N LEU A 142 18.51 -2.00 -7.47
CA LEU A 142 18.00 -3.37 -7.43
C LEU A 142 19.09 -4.41 -7.75
N THR A 143 19.97 -4.12 -8.71
CA THR A 143 21.04 -5.07 -9.10
C THR A 143 22.13 -5.17 -8.04
N THR A 144 22.30 -4.14 -7.21
CA THR A 144 23.35 -4.07 -6.19
C THR A 144 22.84 -4.38 -4.78
N ALA A 145 21.51 -4.41 -4.57
CA ALA A 145 20.87 -4.68 -3.28
C ALA A 145 21.28 -6.03 -2.65
N PRO A 146 21.39 -7.16 -3.39
CA PRO A 146 21.82 -8.43 -2.80
C PRO A 146 23.24 -8.39 -2.22
N ALA A 147 24.16 -7.65 -2.86
CA ALA A 147 25.52 -7.48 -2.34
C ALA A 147 25.57 -6.67 -1.03
N ARG A 148 24.50 -5.93 -0.73
CA ARG A 148 24.29 -5.22 0.55
C ARG A 148 23.43 -6.01 1.54
N GLY A 149 23.05 -7.25 1.22
CA GLY A 149 22.27 -8.13 2.08
C GLY A 149 20.75 -7.94 2.02
N PHE A 150 20.23 -7.38 0.92
CA PHE A 150 18.80 -7.20 0.72
C PHE A 150 18.27 -8.05 -0.42
N ASP A 151 17.31 -8.91 -0.09
CA ASP A 151 16.55 -9.68 -1.08
C ASP A 151 15.30 -8.93 -1.51
N LEU A 152 14.98 -9.03 -2.80
CA LEU A 152 13.76 -8.48 -3.35
C LEU A 152 12.64 -9.51 -3.25
N ALA A 153 11.56 -9.12 -2.59
CA ALA A 153 10.37 -9.94 -2.45
C ALA A 153 9.15 -9.22 -3.01
N THR A 154 8.17 -9.99 -3.48
CA THR A 154 6.86 -9.43 -3.83
C THR A 154 6.08 -9.12 -2.55
N VAL A 155 5.23 -8.10 -2.56
CA VAL A 155 4.38 -7.76 -1.41
C VAL A 155 3.51 -8.95 -0.96
N SER A 156 3.14 -9.84 -1.88
CA SER A 156 2.37 -11.04 -1.55
C SER A 156 3.09 -12.00 -0.59
N SER A 157 4.42 -11.96 -0.54
CA SER A 157 5.22 -12.74 0.42
C SER A 157 5.01 -12.30 1.87
N LEU A 158 4.51 -11.09 2.11
CA LEU A 158 4.24 -10.59 3.45
C LEU A 158 3.21 -11.42 4.20
N LYS A 159 2.29 -12.11 3.51
CA LYS A 159 1.35 -13.05 4.14
C LYS A 159 2.10 -14.20 4.84
N ALA A 160 3.22 -14.64 4.27
CA ALA A 160 4.06 -15.68 4.88
C ALA A 160 4.94 -15.10 6.01
N ILE A 161 5.46 -13.88 5.83
CA ILE A 161 6.31 -13.21 6.83
C ILE A 161 5.50 -12.88 8.09
N SER A 162 4.28 -12.35 7.94
CA SER A 162 3.40 -12.02 9.08
C SER A 162 3.03 -13.28 9.86
N ALA A 163 2.70 -14.38 9.19
CA ALA A 163 2.44 -15.66 9.82
C ALA A 163 3.66 -16.20 10.58
N ALA A 164 4.86 -16.11 10.00
CA ALA A 164 6.10 -16.55 10.63
C ALA A 164 6.51 -15.68 11.83
N GLN A 165 6.34 -14.36 11.74
CA GLN A 165 6.61 -13.42 12.84
C GLN A 165 5.63 -13.58 14.00
N LEU A 166 4.35 -13.85 13.72
CA LEU A 166 3.38 -14.19 14.77
C LEU A 166 3.71 -15.54 15.43
N ALA A 167 4.18 -16.52 14.66
CA ALA A 167 4.58 -17.82 15.18
C ALA A 167 5.87 -17.77 16.02
N SER A 168 6.80 -16.85 15.74
CA SER A 168 8.03 -16.69 16.53
C SER A 168 7.84 -15.88 17.82
N VAL A 169 6.69 -15.24 17.99
CA VAL A 169 6.30 -14.46 19.20
C VAL A 169 5.32 -15.24 20.08
N ALA A 170 4.79 -16.37 19.60
CA ALA A 170 3.99 -17.28 20.41
C ALA A 170 4.89 -18.01 21.45
N PRO A 171 4.46 -18.09 22.72
CA PRO A 171 5.26 -18.63 23.83
C PRO A 171 5.54 -20.13 23.72
#